data_AF-A0A3R9E5G9-F1
#
_entry.id   AF-A0A3R9E5G9-F1
#
_cell.length_a   1.000
_cell.length_b   1.000
_cell.length_c   1.000
_cell.angle_alpha   90.00
_cell.angle_beta   90.00
_cell.angle_gamma   90.00
#
_symmetry.space_group_name_H-M   'P 1'
#
loop_
_entity.id
_entity.type
_entity.pdbx_description
1 polymer ?
#
loop_
_entity_poly.entity_id
_entity_poly.type
_entity_poly.pdbx_seq_one_letter_code
_entity_poly.pdbx_strand_id
1 'polypeptide(L)' 'ALILTGNLRPSEAVLGSADEAGVVVVLVKGDTLSTIERMENLIGHARIQQKTKIETIVRLIEENVDVDSILDSAGL' A
#
# COMPACT_ATOMS: atom_id res chain seq x y z
N ALA A 1 -1.45 0.78 -9.27
CA ALA A 1 -2.49 0.70 -8.23
C ALA A 1 -3.53 1.79 -8.47
N LEU A 2 -4.80 1.52 -8.17
CA LEU A 2 -5.91 2.46 -8.23
C LEU A 2 -6.28 2.88 -6.80
N ILE A 3 -6.33 4.19 -6.54
CA ILE A 3 -6.67 4.74 -5.22
C ILE A 3 -8.07 5.38 -5.31
N LEU A 4 -8.99 4.93 -4.47
CA LEU A 4 -10.37 5.42 -4.41
C LEU A 4 -10.54 6.26 -3.14
N THR A 5 -10.84 7.54 -3.32
CA THR A 5 -10.95 8.53 -2.23
C THR A 5 -12.40 8.77 -1.82
N GLY A 6 -12.60 9.41 -0.67
CA GLY A 6 -13.93 9.82 -0.20
C GLY A 6 -14.87 8.65 0.14
N ASN A 7 -14.34 7.46 0.46
CA ASN A 7 -15.12 6.23 0.72
C ASN A 7 -16.07 5.82 -0.42
N LEU A 8 -15.75 6.16 -1.67
CA LEU A 8 -16.48 5.69 -2.83
C LEU A 8 -16.26 4.19 -3.01
N ARG A 9 -17.21 3.38 -2.55
CA ARG A 9 -17.16 1.92 -2.76
C ARG A 9 -17.26 1.63 -4.25
N PRO A 10 -16.27 0.95 -4.86
CA PRO A 10 -16.34 0.54 -6.25
C PRO A 10 -17.45 -0.49 -6.43
N SER A 11 -18.01 -0.57 -7.64
CA SER A 11 -18.91 -1.66 -8.00
C SER A 11 -18.13 -2.96 -8.23
N GLU A 12 -18.81 -4.10 -8.13
CA GLU A 12 -18.24 -5.42 -8.43
C GLU A 12 -17.63 -5.50 -9.84
N ALA A 13 -18.24 -4.82 -10.82
CA ALA A 13 -17.70 -4.76 -12.17
C ALA A 13 -16.32 -4.08 -12.23
N VAL A 14 -16.12 -3.01 -11.45
CA VAL A 14 -14.83 -2.30 -11.38
C VAL A 14 -13.78 -3.16 -10.68
N LEU A 15 -14.17 -3.90 -9.63
CA LEU A 15 -13.27 -4.84 -8.95
C LEU A 15 -12.86 -5.99 -9.88
N GLY A 16 -13.80 -6.56 -10.62
CA GLY A 16 -13.50 -7.60 -11.62
C GLY A 16 -12.54 -7.12 -12.70
N SER A 17 -12.75 -5.91 -13.24
CA SER A 17 -11.81 -5.32 -14.21
C SER A 17 -10.43 -5.05 -13.62
N ALA A 18 -10.35 -4.65 -12.35
CA ALA A 18 -9.07 -4.41 -11.69
C ALA A 18 -8.30 -5.72 -11.44
N ASP A 19 -9.00 -6.80 -11.09
CA ASP A 19 -8.43 -8.13 -10.92
C ASP A 19 -7.88 -8.68 -12.25
N GLU A 20 -8.68 -8.62 -13.33
CA GLU A 20 -8.25 -9.00 -14.68
C GLU A 20 -7.03 -8.19 -15.15
N ALA A 21 -6.94 -6.92 -14.77
CA ALA A 21 -5.83 -6.04 -15.10
C ALA A 21 -4.62 -6.18 -14.16
N GLY A 22 -4.70 -7.00 -13.10
CA GLY A 22 -3.66 -7.14 -12.08
C GLY A 22 -3.38 -5.84 -11.31
N VAL A 23 -4.38 -4.96 -11.17
CA VAL A 23 -4.26 -3.66 -10.52
C VAL A 23 -4.80 -3.73 -9.09
N VAL A 24 -3.93 -3.47 -8.11
CA VAL A 24 -4.34 -3.30 -6.71
C VAL A 24 -5.28 -2.10 -6.55
N VAL A 25 -6.44 -2.30 -5.93
CA VAL A 25 -7.40 -1.24 -5.57
C VAL A 25 -7.31 -0.95 -4.07
N VAL A 26 -7.15 0.32 -3.71
CA VAL A 26 -7.06 0.77 -2.31
C VAL A 26 -8.13 1.82 -2.05
N LEU A 27 -9.05 1.53 -1.12
CA LEU A 27 -10.06 2.48 -0.66
C LEU A 27 -9.50 3.29 0.52
N VAL A 28 -9.55 4.62 0.41
CA VAL A 28 -9.09 5.53 1.47
C VAL A 28 -10.20 6.47 1.89
N LYS A 29 -10.20 6.83 3.19
CA LYS A 29 -11.18 7.75 3.77
C LYS A 29 -10.96 9.21 3.35
N GLY A 30 -9.71 9.59 3.07
CA GLY A 30 -9.34 10.96 2.72
C GLY A 30 -9.96 11.41 1.40
N ASP A 31 -10.11 12.72 1.22
CA ASP A 31 -10.43 13.30 -0.07
C ASP A 31 -9.22 13.21 -1.02
N THR A 32 -9.44 13.59 -2.28
CA THR A 32 -8.41 13.50 -3.33
C THR A 32 -7.17 14.32 -3.02
N LEU A 33 -7.31 15.56 -2.53
CA LEU A 33 -6.18 16.45 -2.31
C LEU A 33 -5.33 15.95 -1.12
N SER A 34 -5.97 15.67 0.02
CA SER A 34 -5.25 15.18 1.20
C SER A 34 -4.59 13.81 0.97
N THR A 35 -5.15 13.00 0.08
CA THR A 35 -4.54 11.72 -0.33
C THR A 35 -3.31 11.93 -1.20
N ILE A 36 -3.36 12.87 -2.17
CA ILE A 36 -2.20 13.22 -3.00
C ILE A 36 -1.05 13.73 -2.14
N GLU A 37 -1.31 14.68 -1.24
CA GLU A 37 -0.28 15.25 -0.36
C GLU A 37 0.39 14.18 0.52
N ARG A 38 -0.38 13.22 1.05
CA ARG A 38 0.18 12.09 1.79
C ARG A 38 1.03 11.18 0.91
N MET A 39 0.59 10.90 -0.32
CA MET A 39 1.33 10.08 -1.27
C MET A 39 2.65 10.74 -1.69
N GLU A 40 2.64 12.03 -1.98
CA GLU A 40 3.84 12.80 -2.30
C GLU A 40 4.85 12.79 -1.15
N ASN A 41 4.37 12.97 0.08
CA ASN A 41 5.21 12.84 1.27
C ASN A 41 5.81 11.44 1.41
N LEU A 42 5.02 10.38 1.21
CA LEU A 42 5.52 9.00 1.25
C LEU A 42 6.58 8.74 0.16
N ILE A 43 6.32 9.18 -1.07
CA ILE A 43 7.26 9.04 -2.20
C ILE A 43 8.55 9.83 -1.95
N GLY A 44 8.46 11.04 -1.40
CA GLY A 44 9.60 11.87 -1.04
C GLY A 44 10.52 11.22 0.01
N HIS A 45 9.96 10.46 0.94
CA HIS A 45 10.72 9.70 1.94
C HIS A 45 11.16 8.31 1.43
N ALA A 46 10.40 7.71 0.51
CA ALA A 46 10.70 6.42 -0.12
C ALA A 46 11.72 6.57 -1.27
N ARG A 47 12.85 7.23 -1.01
CA ARG A 47 13.98 7.34 -1.96
C ARG A 47 14.73 6.01 -2.06
N ILE A 48 14.01 4.99 -2.49
CA ILE A 48 14.47 3.62 -2.70
C ILE A 48 14.92 3.52 -4.16
N GLN A 49 16.08 4.09 -4.47
CA GLN A 49 16.60 4.14 -5.85
C GLN A 49 17.20 2.81 -6.34
N GLN A 50 17.30 1.78 -5.48
CA GLN A 50 18.03 0.55 -5.79
C GLN A 50 17.29 -0.67 -5.25
N LYS A 51 16.98 -1.62 -6.14
CA LYS A 51 16.35 -2.91 -5.84
C LYS A 51 17.08 -3.66 -4.70
N THR A 52 18.41 -3.60 -4.70
CA THR A 52 19.28 -4.17 -3.65
C THR A 52 18.99 -3.65 -2.24
N LYS A 53 18.57 -2.38 -2.10
CA LYS A 53 18.20 -1.83 -0.79
C LYS A 53 16.90 -2.45 -0.28
N ILE A 54 15.92 -2.70 -1.16
CA ILE A 54 14.68 -3.39 -0.78
C ILE A 54 14.98 -4.82 -0.33
N GLU A 55 15.74 -5.56 -1.12
CA GLU A 55 16.10 -6.95 -0.82
C GLU A 55 16.82 -7.05 0.53
N THR A 56 17.70 -6.09 0.83
CA THR A 56 18.40 -6.02 2.12
C THR A 56 17.44 -5.72 3.27
N ILE A 57 16.52 -4.77 3.10
CA ILE A 57 15.54 -4.41 4.13
C ILE A 57 14.59 -5.58 4.40
N VAL A 58 14.07 -6.22 3.36
CA VAL A 58 13.19 -7.40 3.48
C VAL A 58 13.90 -8.51 4.25
N ARG A 59 15.14 -8.86 3.85
CA ARG A 59 15.92 -9.88 4.54
C ARG A 59 16.14 -9.54 6.02
N LEU A 60 16.48 -8.29 6.33
CA LEU A 60 16.72 -7.87 7.72
C LEU A 60 15.44 -7.93 8.56
N ILE A 61 14.28 -7.63 7.98
CA ILE A 61 12.99 -7.77 8.66
C ILE A 61 12.68 -9.25 8.90
N GLU A 62 12.81 -10.10 7.88
CA GLU A 62 12.58 -11.55 8.01
C GLU A 62 13.50 -12.21 9.06
N GLU A 63 14.76 -11.78 9.13
CA GLU A 63 15.74 -12.35 10.07
C GLU A 63 15.56 -11.88 11.52
N ASN A 64 15.03 -10.68 11.74
CA ASN A 64 15.10 -10.01 13.05
C ASN A 64 13.74 -9.58 13.63
N VAL A 65 12.66 -9.71 12.88
CA VAL A 65 11.34 -9.24 13.29
C VAL A 65 10.34 -10.38 13.16
N ASP A 66 9.68 -10.71 14.27
CA ASP A 66 8.52 -11.61 14.27
C ASP A 66 7.31 -10.82 13.76
N VAL A 67 7.16 -10.79 12.44
CA VAL A 67 6.11 -10.03 11.76
C VAL A 67 4.74 -10.59 12.09
N ASP A 68 4.61 -11.91 12.25
CA ASP A 68 3.35 -12.58 12.57
C ASP A 68 2.84 -12.13 13.94
N SER A 69 3.72 -12.11 14.96
CA SER A 69 3.33 -11.60 16.29
C SER A 69 2.94 -10.12 16.26
N ILE A 70 3.54 -9.30 15.39
CA ILE A 70 3.18 -7.89 15.25
C ILE A 70 1.80 -7.75 14.60
N LEU A 71 1.53 -8.51 13.55
CA LEU A 71 0.23 -8.51 12.84
C LEU A 71 -0.90 -8.96 13.77
N ASP A 72 -0.69 -10.06 14.51
CA ASP A 72 -1.63 -10.55 15.51
C ASP A 72 -1.93 -9.49 16.58
N SER A 73 -0.88 -8.79 17.07
CA SER A 73 -1.04 -7.71 18.06
C SER A 73 -1.74 -6.47 17.51
N ALA A 74 -1.65 -6.24 16.20
CA ALA A 74 -2.34 -5.17 15.50
C ALA A 74 -3.81 -5.53 15.16
N GLY A 75 -4.22 -6.77 15.44
CA GLY A 75 -5.57 -7.29 15.14
C GLY A 75 -5.82 -7.53 13.66
N LEU A 76 -4.76 -7.81 12.90
CA LEU A 76 -4.77 -8.10 11.47
C LEU A 76 -4.54 -9.58 11.21
#